data_AF-A0A538BCB7-F1
#
_entry.id   AF-A0A538BCB7-F1
#
_cell.length_a   1.000
_cell.length_b   1.000
_cell.length_c   1.000
_cell.angle_alpha   90.00
_cell.angle_beta   90.00
_cell.angle_gamma   90.00
#
_symmetry.space_group_name_H-M   'P 1'
#
loop_
_entity.id
_entity.type
_entity.pdbx_description
1 polymer ?
#
loop_
_entity_poly.entity_id
_entity_poly.type
_entity_poly.pdbx_seq_one_letter_code
_entity_poly.pdbx_strand_id
1 'polypeptide(L)'
;MAGVAAYWCEGAKSKPWRTDVQVQFINSDPGLIQLFLRWLELVGIEPERITYRVAMHPTTDEFEARVFWSRVAGAPIERFYRTTLKKPNPNSRRKNYGDDYHGCLVITVRRSTDLYRQIAGWWAGIVGAAVA
;
A
#
# COMPACT_ATOMS: atom_id res chain seq x y z
N MET A 1 -1.97 -16.69 0.74
CA MET A 1 -1.12 -16.49 1.94
C MET A 1 -0.21 -15.28 1.82
N ALA A 2 0.62 -15.17 0.77
CA ALA A 2 1.59 -14.08 0.63
C ALA A 2 0.99 -12.67 0.79
N GLY A 3 -0.16 -12.37 0.17
CA GLY A 3 -0.83 -11.06 0.33
C GLY A 3 -1.35 -10.78 1.74
N VAL A 4 -1.77 -11.82 2.48
CA VAL A 4 -2.16 -11.71 3.89
C VAL A 4 -0.96 -11.34 4.74
N ALA A 5 0.16 -12.04 4.58
CA ALA A 5 1.40 -11.76 5.30
C ALA A 5 1.95 -10.36 4.94
N ALA A 6 1.99 -10.03 3.65
CA ALA A 6 2.40 -8.70 3.18
C ALA A 6 1.56 -7.60 3.82
N TYR A 7 0.23 -7.74 3.80
CA TYR A 7 -0.65 -6.79 4.47
C TYR A 7 -0.40 -6.74 5.97
N TRP A 8 -0.16 -7.88 6.61
CA TRP A 8 0.10 -7.89 8.04
C TRP A 8 1.42 -7.22 8.41
N CYS A 9 2.41 -7.19 7.52
CA CYS A 9 3.66 -6.48 7.73
C CYS A 9 3.53 -4.98 7.41
N GLU A 10 3.01 -4.63 6.23
CA GLU A 10 3.10 -3.29 5.63
C GLU A 10 1.77 -2.53 5.60
N GLY A 11 0.66 -3.22 5.87
CA GLY A 11 -0.69 -2.67 5.84
C GLY A 11 -1.06 -1.90 7.11
N ALA A 12 -1.97 -0.95 6.95
CA ALA A 12 -2.57 -0.22 8.04
C ALA A 12 -3.38 -1.18 8.92
N LYS A 13 -3.19 -1.08 10.23
CA LYS A 13 -3.94 -1.86 11.23
C LYS A 13 -4.85 -0.93 12.01
N SER A 14 -6.04 -1.42 12.31
CA SER A 14 -6.93 -0.78 13.28
C SER A 14 -6.24 -0.67 14.63
N LYS A 15 -6.52 0.42 15.35
CA LYS A 15 -5.98 0.71 16.68
C LYS A 15 -7.15 1.01 17.63
N PRO A 16 -7.03 0.80 18.95
CA PRO A 16 -8.13 1.07 19.89
C PRO A 16 -8.71 2.49 19.76
N TRP A 17 -7.87 3.48 19.44
CA TRP A 17 -8.25 4.87 19.22
C TRP A 17 -8.57 5.23 17.76
N ARG A 18 -8.49 4.26 16.83
CA ARG A 18 -8.80 4.43 15.42
C ARG A 18 -9.38 3.11 14.88
N THR A 19 -10.69 3.00 15.03
CA THR A 19 -11.50 1.84 14.60
C THR A 19 -11.81 1.83 13.11
N ASP A 20 -11.27 2.78 12.34
CA ASP A 20 -11.32 2.75 10.89
C ASP A 20 -10.59 1.50 10.37
N VAL A 21 -11.33 0.68 9.63
CA VAL A 21 -10.94 -0.65 9.12
C VAL A 21 -10.71 -0.62 7.61
N GLN A 22 -10.27 0.53 7.10
CA GLN A 22 -9.88 0.67 5.71
C GLN A 22 -8.57 -0.09 5.42
N VAL A 23 -8.61 -0.97 4.43
CA VAL A 23 -7.42 -1.60 3.85
C VAL A 23 -6.59 -0.55 3.14
N GLN A 24 -5.45 -0.22 3.74
CA GLN A 24 -4.44 0.65 3.16
C GLN A 24 -3.09 -0.07 3.22
N PHE A 25 -2.37 -0.06 2.10
CA PHE A 25 -1.08 -0.72 1.95
C PHE A 25 -0.08 0.28 1.36
N ILE A 26 1.11 0.38 1.93
CA ILE A 26 2.14 1.29 1.45
C ILE A 26 3.46 0.56 1.30
N ASN A 27 4.11 0.69 0.15
CA ASN A 27 5.46 0.18 -0.02
C ASN A 27 6.23 0.93 -1.11
N SER A 28 7.56 0.87 -1.08
CA SER A 28 8.43 1.40 -2.14
C SER A 28 8.89 0.34 -3.14
N ASP A 29 8.76 -0.94 -2.81
CA ASP A 29 9.14 -2.05 -3.69
C ASP A 29 8.05 -2.30 -4.76
N PRO A 30 8.37 -2.19 -6.06
CA PRO A 30 7.40 -2.41 -7.13
C PRO A 30 6.86 -3.84 -7.18
N GLY A 31 7.69 -4.83 -6.86
CA GLY A 31 7.31 -6.24 -6.85
C GLY A 31 6.27 -6.53 -5.76
N LEU A 32 6.45 -5.97 -4.56
CA LEU A 32 5.51 -6.13 -3.45
C LEU A 32 4.18 -5.42 -3.74
N ILE A 33 4.22 -4.26 -4.39
CA ILE A 33 3.03 -3.57 -4.88
C ILE A 33 2.26 -4.43 -5.89
N GLN A 34 2.93 -4.99 -6.89
CA GLN A 34 2.30 -5.87 -7.87
C GLN A 34 1.73 -7.13 -7.24
N LEU A 35 2.47 -7.77 -6.32
CA LEU A 35 2.00 -8.92 -5.55
C LEU A 35 0.71 -8.59 -4.82
N PHE A 36 0.66 -7.45 -4.13
CA PHE A 36 -0.51 -7.05 -3.37
C PHE A 36 -1.71 -6.76 -4.28
N LEU A 37 -1.51 -6.09 -5.43
CA LEU A 37 -2.58 -5.84 -6.41
C LEU A 37 -3.14 -7.13 -7.01
N ARG A 38 -2.27 -8.07 -7.40
CA ARG A 38 -2.69 -9.40 -7.89
C ARG A 38 -3.42 -10.20 -6.82
N TRP A 39 -3.00 -10.07 -5.56
CA TRP A 39 -3.70 -10.70 -4.47
C TRP A 39 -5.10 -10.09 -4.23
N LEU A 40 -5.24 -8.77 -4.35
CA LEU A 40 -6.55 -8.11 -4.28
C LEU A 40 -7.49 -8.60 -5.39
N GLU A 41 -7.00 -8.73 -6.61
CA GLU A 41 -7.73 -9.33 -7.74
C GLU A 41 -8.17 -10.77 -7.42
N LEU A 42 -7.26 -11.60 -6.91
CA LEU A 42 -7.52 -12.99 -6.54
C LEU A 42 -8.63 -13.14 -5.48
N VAL A 43 -8.71 -12.21 -4.52
CA VAL A 43 -9.77 -12.21 -3.48
C VAL A 43 -11.03 -11.44 -3.89
N GLY A 44 -11.17 -11.12 -5.18
CA GLY A 44 -12.40 -10.57 -5.77
C GLY A 44 -12.58 -9.06 -5.56
N ILE A 45 -11.50 -8.30 -5.40
CA ILE A 45 -11.59 -6.84 -5.30
C ILE A 45 -11.54 -6.21 -6.68
N GLU A 46 -12.66 -5.57 -7.03
CA GLU A 46 -12.79 -4.81 -8.27
C GLU A 46 -11.78 -3.64 -8.35
N PRO A 47 -11.12 -3.44 -9.51
CA PRO A 47 -10.16 -2.35 -9.71
C PRO A 47 -10.70 -0.96 -9.36
N GLU A 48 -11.99 -0.72 -9.55
CA GLU A 48 -12.66 0.56 -9.28
C GLU A 48 -12.66 0.87 -7.78
N ARG A 49 -12.62 -0.15 -6.92
CA ARG A 49 -12.51 0.04 -5.47
C ARG A 49 -11.11 0.46 -5.05
N ILE A 50 -10.12 0.33 -5.92
CA ILE A 50 -8.72 0.61 -5.60
C ILE A 50 -8.38 2.04 -6.00
N THR A 51 -7.78 2.78 -5.07
CA THR A 51 -7.27 4.12 -5.30
C THR A 51 -5.80 4.20 -4.96
N TYR A 52 -5.10 5.09 -5.66
CA TYR A 52 -3.65 5.20 -5.58
C TYR A 52 -3.25 6.59 -5.10
N ARG A 53 -2.13 6.68 -4.40
CA ARG A 53 -1.49 7.95 -4.05
C ARG A 53 0.00 7.73 -3.86
N VAL A 54 0.83 8.64 -4.38
CA VAL A 54 2.27 8.59 -4.14
C VAL A 54 2.59 9.31 -2.84
N ALA A 55 3.47 8.73 -2.01
CA ALA A 55 4.01 9.33 -0.81
C ALA A 55 5.53 9.51 -0.94
N MET A 56 5.97 10.75 -1.14
CA MET A 56 7.35 11.06 -1.58
C MET A 56 7.93 12.26 -0.84
N HIS A 57 9.24 12.50 -1.03
CA HIS A 57 9.89 13.71 -0.54
C HIS A 57 9.66 14.87 -1.51
N PRO A 58 9.69 16.14 -1.04
CA PRO A 58 9.50 17.31 -1.89
C PRO A 58 10.55 17.47 -3.01
N THR A 59 11.68 16.79 -2.90
CA THR A 59 12.79 16.86 -3.87
C THR A 59 12.65 15.88 -5.03
N THR A 60 11.66 14.98 -4.99
CA THR A 60 11.40 14.03 -6.07
C THR A 60 10.42 14.67 -7.07
N ASP A 61 10.55 14.36 -8.36
CA ASP A 61 9.58 14.81 -9.38
C ASP A 61 8.25 14.06 -9.22
N GLU A 62 7.16 14.80 -8.98
CA GLU A 62 5.83 14.24 -8.75
C GLU A 62 5.26 13.55 -9.98
N PHE A 63 5.48 14.13 -11.17
CA PHE A 63 4.92 13.60 -12.40
C PHE A 63 5.61 12.29 -12.78
N GLU A 64 6.94 12.26 -12.76
CA GLU A 64 7.72 11.05 -13.01
C GLU A 64 7.36 9.93 -12.04
N ALA A 65 7.21 10.26 -10.74
CA ALA A 65 6.81 9.28 -9.74
C ALA A 65 5.41 8.71 -10.03
N ARG A 66 4.44 9.53 -10.41
CA ARG A 66 3.09 9.08 -10.77
C ARG A 66 3.09 8.24 -12.05
N VAL A 67 3.87 8.61 -13.07
CA VAL A 67 4.00 7.84 -14.31
C VAL A 67 4.63 6.47 -14.03
N PHE A 68 5.70 6.42 -13.24
CA PHE A 68 6.32 5.17 -12.81
C PHE A 68 5.29 4.25 -12.13
N TRP A 69 4.60 4.74 -11.10
CA TRP A 69 3.64 3.94 -10.36
C TRP A 69 2.40 3.57 -11.17
N SER A 70 1.99 4.40 -12.12
CA SER A 70 0.91 4.09 -13.07
C SER A 70 1.26 2.86 -13.91
N ARG A 71 2.51 2.79 -14.43
CA ARG A 71 3.01 1.61 -15.15
C ARG A 71 3.09 0.37 -14.26
N VAL A 72 3.62 0.50 -13.05
CA VAL A 72 3.75 -0.62 -12.10
C VAL A 72 2.39 -1.17 -11.68
N ALA A 73 1.43 -0.29 -11.39
CA ALA A 73 0.09 -0.68 -10.93
C ALA A 73 -0.85 -1.09 -12.08
N GLY A 74 -0.48 -0.84 -13.35
CA GLY A 74 -1.36 -1.04 -14.50
C GLY A 74 -2.63 -0.19 -14.44
N ALA A 75 -2.54 0.99 -13.81
CA ALA A 75 -3.69 1.86 -13.57
C ALA A 75 -3.47 3.24 -14.19
N PRO A 76 -4.50 3.86 -14.79
CA PRO A 76 -4.38 5.16 -15.43
C PRO A 76 -4.12 6.26 -14.37
N ILE A 77 -3.36 7.29 -14.74
CA ILE A 77 -2.85 8.33 -13.81
C ILE A 77 -3.99 9.12 -13.13
N GLU A 78 -5.17 9.13 -13.72
CA GLU A 78 -6.42 9.73 -13.23
C GLU A 78 -6.95 9.02 -11.99
N ARG A 79 -6.58 7.74 -11.76
CA ARG A 79 -6.90 7.01 -10.51
C ARG A 79 -5.97 7.37 -9.35
N PHE A 80 -4.96 8.21 -9.59
CA PHE A 80 -4.03 8.68 -8.56
C PHE A 80 -4.53 9.98 -7.92
N TYR A 81 -4.77 9.93 -6.62
CA TYR A 81 -5.07 11.08 -5.79
C TYR A 81 -3.83 11.96 -5.61
N ARG A 82 -4.06 13.19 -5.13
CA ARG A 82 -2.99 14.15 -4.80
C ARG A 82 -1.89 13.49 -3.97
N THR A 83 -0.66 13.63 -4.44
CA THR A 83 0.55 13.13 -3.80
C THR A 83 0.69 13.65 -2.37
N THR A 84 1.16 12.80 -1.47
CA THR A 84 1.49 13.16 -0.09
C THR A 84 2.98 13.48 0.00
N LEU A 85 3.29 14.74 0.31
CA LEU A 85 4.65 15.16 0.57
C LEU A 85 5.02 14.85 2.03
N LYS A 86 6.05 14.02 2.21
CA LYS A 86 6.63 13.72 3.52
C LYS A 86 7.33 14.97 4.03
N LYS A 87 6.99 15.41 5.24
CA LYS A 87 7.66 16.55 5.88
C LYS A 87 9.18 16.30 5.92
N PRO A 88 10.01 17.27 5.52
CA PRO A 88 11.45 17.15 5.66
C PRO A 88 11.80 16.92 7.13
N ASN A 89 12.57 15.88 7.42
CA ASN A 89 13.18 15.70 8.74
C ASN A 89 14.70 15.82 8.56
N PRO A 90 15.31 16.94 8.98
CA PRO A 90 16.75 17.17 8.81
C PRO A 90 17.62 16.16 9.57
N ASN A 91 17.06 15.46 10.56
CA ASN A 91 17.74 14.40 11.31
C ASN A 91 17.57 13.00 10.69
N SER A 92 16.88 12.88 9.55
CA SER A 92 16.66 11.60 8.88
C SER A 92 17.97 11.09 8.26
N ARG A 93 18.47 9.96 8.77
CA ARG A 93 19.57 9.19 8.16
C ARG A 93 19.13 8.27 7.00
N ARG A 94 17.87 8.36 6.54
CA ARG A 94 17.38 7.52 5.45
C ARG A 94 18.22 7.79 4.19
N LYS A 95 18.59 6.74 3.47
CA LYS A 95 19.35 6.82 2.22
C LYS A 95 18.47 6.58 0.98
N ASN A 96 17.15 6.67 1.13
CA ASN A 96 16.20 6.49 0.03
C ASN A 96 16.15 7.76 -0.82
N TYR A 97 17.29 8.07 -1.44
CA TYR A 97 17.53 9.21 -2.31
C TYR A 97 18.33 8.69 -3.52
N GLY A 98 17.97 9.12 -4.72
CA GLY A 98 18.56 8.65 -5.97
C GLY A 98 17.53 8.65 -7.10
N ASP A 99 18.01 8.59 -8.34
CA ASP A 99 17.18 8.75 -9.54
C ASP A 99 16.13 7.63 -9.71
N ASP A 100 16.40 6.44 -9.15
CA ASP A 100 15.49 5.29 -9.16
C ASP A 100 14.45 5.31 -8.02
N TYR A 101 14.46 6.30 -7.14
CA TYR A 101 13.50 6.40 -6.04
C TYR A 101 12.28 7.24 -6.42
N HIS A 102 11.18 6.54 -6.74
CA HIS A 102 9.89 7.15 -7.10
C HIS A 102 8.92 7.31 -5.91
N GLY A 103 9.42 7.36 -4.67
CA GLY A 103 8.57 7.40 -3.48
C GLY A 103 7.99 6.03 -3.09
N CYS A 104 6.94 6.06 -2.28
CA CYS A 104 6.15 4.86 -1.95
C CYS A 104 4.76 4.98 -2.58
N LEU A 105 4.23 3.89 -3.13
CA LEU A 105 2.83 3.83 -3.52
C LEU A 105 1.97 3.50 -2.33
N VAL A 106 0.91 4.28 -2.13
CA VAL A 106 -0.18 3.99 -1.20
C VAL A 106 -1.35 3.45 -2.01
N ILE A 107 -1.73 2.20 -1.73
CA ILE A 107 -2.94 1.57 -2.22
C ILE A 107 -4.01 1.70 -1.14
N THR A 108 -5.20 2.16 -1.50
CA THR A 108 -6.36 2.20 -0.60
C THR A 108 -7.52 1.48 -1.26
N VAL A 109 -8.13 0.53 -0.55
CA VAL A 109 -9.32 -0.17 -1.01
C VAL A 109 -10.56 0.46 -0.39
N ARG A 110 -11.45 1.00 -1.22
CA ARG A 110 -12.72 1.59 -0.80
C ARG A 110 -13.71 0.51 -0.37
N ARG A 111 -14.54 0.82 0.63
CA ARG A 111 -15.55 -0.08 1.20
C ARG A 111 -14.93 -1.41 1.67
N SER A 112 -13.78 -1.37 2.35
CA SER A 112 -12.94 -2.55 2.60
C SER A 112 -13.05 -3.15 4.00
N THR A 113 -14.07 -2.77 4.78
CA THR A 113 -14.31 -3.30 6.13
C THR A 113 -14.31 -4.82 6.18
N ASP A 114 -15.01 -5.47 5.25
CA ASP A 114 -15.10 -6.94 5.22
C ASP A 114 -13.77 -7.56 4.83
N LEU A 115 -13.08 -7.00 3.83
CA LEU A 115 -11.75 -7.44 3.43
C LEU A 115 -10.74 -7.33 4.58
N TYR A 116 -10.76 -6.21 5.32
CA TYR A 116 -9.91 -6.03 6.49
C TYR A 116 -10.15 -7.12 7.54
N ARG A 117 -11.41 -7.40 7.86
CA ARG A 117 -11.78 -8.45 8.82
C ARG A 117 -11.37 -9.84 8.33
N GLN A 118 -11.53 -10.12 7.04
CA GLN A 118 -11.06 -11.37 6.44
C GLN A 118 -9.55 -11.51 6.56
N ILE A 119 -8.77 -10.47 6.23
CA ILE A 119 -7.31 -10.47 6.41
C ILE A 119 -6.92 -10.75 7.85
N ALA A 120 -7.57 -10.09 8.81
CA ALA A 120 -7.32 -10.31 10.23
C ALA A 120 -7.64 -11.73 10.67
N GLY A 121 -8.75 -12.29 10.23
CA GLY A 121 -9.12 -13.69 10.49
C GLY A 121 -8.13 -14.68 9.86
N TRP A 122 -7.75 -14.48 8.60
CA TRP A 122 -6.76 -15.30 7.92
C TRP A 122 -5.41 -15.26 8.63
N TRP A 123 -4.93 -14.09 9.03
CA TRP A 123 -3.68 -13.97 9.78
C TRP A 123 -3.75 -14.67 11.13
N ALA A 124 -4.84 -14.48 11.89
CA ALA A 124 -5.03 -15.16 13.17
C ALA A 124 -5.02 -16.69 12.99
N GLY A 125 -5.67 -17.21 11.95
CA GLY A 125 -5.65 -18.63 11.60
C GLY A 125 -4.25 -19.15 11.25
N ILE A 126 -3.48 -18.37 10.48
CA ILE A 126 -2.08 -18.70 10.13
C ILE A 126 -1.21 -18.83 11.38
N VAL A 127 -1.26 -17.83 12.25
CA VAL A 127 -0.44 -17.82 13.48
C VAL A 127 -0.89 -18.93 14.42
N GLY A 128 -2.20 -19.10 14.60
CA GLY A 128 -2.76 -20.17 15.42
C GLY A 128 -2.32 -21.56 14.97
N ALA A 129 -2.31 -21.82 13.65
CA ALA A 129 -1.85 -23.09 13.10
C ALA A 129 -0.33 -23.27 13.19
N ALA A 130 0.46 -22.20 13.26
CA ALA A 130 1.93 -22.28 13.35
C ALA A 130 2.45 -22.55 14.77
N VAL A 131 1.63 -22.28 15.79
CA VAL A 131 1.97 -22.48 17.22
C VAL A 131 1.29 -23.70 17.84
N ALA A 132 0.47 -24.42 17.06
CA ALA A 132 -0.19 -25.66 17.46
C ALA A 132 0.67 -26.88 17.13
#